data_AF-A0A4Z0B180-F1
#
_entry.id   AF-A0A4Z0B180-F1
#
_cell.length_a   1.000
_cell.length_b   1.000
_cell.length_c   1.000
_cell.angle_alpha   90.00
_cell.angle_beta   90.00
_cell.angle_gamma   90.00
#
_symmetry.space_group_name_H-M   'P 1'
#
loop_
_entity.id
_entity.type
_entity.pdbx_description
1 polymer ?
#
loop_
_entity_poly.entity_id
_entity_poly.type
_entity_poly.pdbx_seq_one_letter_code
_entity_poly.pdbx_strand_id
1 'polypeptide(L)'
;SEALKKVGATLESYDARLGFFRANQKLFKEFAQPGRTLEQSFEAFNRNSINLILPDSKKTDSLSTYIKLEMSYPQGVDGVKILNGFIEYAIAFERNEISADIGVILNNRLGELKGKLETARAAYNVQKEAKIASLEEADTLRRAQLRDELKALRAQLKIQRTDRLAQLNESIGIARSLGIRKPTTPSSLGEADRPGSSSVMRTEINNQQVPLYFMGVDALEAERAALQQRKSDDFTDGRIAQIAKELLLLESNREVEVLNSRENEDLFLAGVEPLRAEISRLRNLNIDMRSIKLVAIDQSALEPLAPIAPRRTLIVLLAVMLGAMLGVLAVLIRHSFMGSRARLRTDNVHVAVENSALEEISVEKSAALIRNY
;
A
#
# COMPACT_ATOMS: atom_id res chain seq x y z
N SER A 1 -14.63 -8.07 -19.60
CA SER A 1 -15.06 -9.47 -19.41
C SER A 1 -14.88 -9.96 -17.96
N GLU A 2 -14.10 -9.28 -17.10
CA GLU A 2 -13.85 -9.74 -15.73
C GLU A 2 -15.02 -9.44 -14.75
N ALA A 3 -15.59 -8.23 -14.78
CA ALA A 3 -16.75 -7.89 -13.94
C ALA A 3 -17.96 -8.83 -14.18
N LEU A 4 -18.22 -9.17 -15.44
CA LEU A 4 -19.27 -10.13 -15.80
C LEU A 4 -18.99 -11.54 -15.24
N LYS A 5 -17.73 -12.00 -15.26
CA LYS A 5 -17.34 -13.29 -14.67
C LYS A 5 -17.50 -13.28 -13.15
N LYS A 6 -17.11 -12.20 -12.47
CA LYS A 6 -17.29 -12.06 -11.02
C LYS A 6 -18.77 -12.05 -10.65
N VAL A 7 -19.59 -11.25 -11.32
CA VAL A 7 -21.06 -11.28 -11.13
C VAL A 7 -21.62 -12.68 -11.44
N GLY A 8 -21.17 -13.34 -12.50
CA GLY A 8 -21.51 -14.75 -12.77
C GLY A 8 -21.18 -15.70 -11.62
N ALA A 9 -19.98 -15.58 -11.05
CA ALA A 9 -19.56 -16.38 -9.91
C ALA A 9 -20.39 -16.06 -8.65
N THR A 10 -20.77 -14.80 -8.41
CA THR A 10 -21.69 -14.44 -7.31
C THR A 10 -23.08 -15.03 -7.53
N LEU A 11 -23.56 -15.11 -8.78
CA LEU A 11 -24.83 -15.75 -9.11
C LEU A 11 -24.80 -17.26 -8.89
N GLU A 12 -23.63 -17.92 -8.91
CA GLU A 12 -23.46 -19.33 -8.54
C GLU A 12 -23.19 -19.56 -7.06
N SER A 13 -22.62 -18.57 -6.38
CA SER A 13 -22.21 -18.68 -4.98
C SER A 13 -23.40 -18.98 -4.05
N TYR A 14 -23.24 -20.02 -3.24
CA TYR A 14 -24.21 -20.42 -2.21
C TYR A 14 -24.47 -19.27 -1.22
N ASP A 15 -23.42 -18.57 -0.79
CA ASP A 15 -23.52 -17.51 0.22
C ASP A 15 -24.31 -16.30 -0.29
N ALA A 16 -24.09 -15.91 -1.54
CA ALA A 16 -24.83 -14.81 -2.16
C ALA A 16 -26.32 -15.18 -2.36
N ARG A 17 -26.60 -16.41 -2.80
CA ARG A 17 -27.97 -16.92 -2.95
C ARG A 17 -28.71 -17.00 -1.61
N LEU A 18 -28.04 -17.52 -0.57
CA LEU A 18 -28.60 -17.60 0.78
C LEU A 18 -28.81 -16.20 1.38
N GLY A 19 -27.87 -15.28 1.15
CA GLY A 19 -27.97 -13.88 1.54
C GLY A 19 -29.20 -13.19 0.95
N PHE A 20 -29.45 -13.38 -0.35
CA PHE A 20 -30.65 -12.88 -1.01
C PHE A 20 -31.93 -13.48 -0.43
N PHE A 21 -31.95 -14.80 -0.18
CA PHE A 21 -33.10 -15.51 0.40
C PHE A 21 -33.44 -14.97 1.79
N ARG A 22 -32.42 -14.76 2.64
CA ARG A 22 -32.55 -14.16 3.98
C ARG A 22 -33.06 -12.72 3.93
N ALA A 23 -32.62 -11.93 2.96
CA ALA A 23 -33.06 -10.54 2.80
C ALA A 23 -34.50 -10.42 2.28
N ASN A 24 -34.98 -11.43 1.52
CA ASN A 24 -36.27 -11.38 0.81
C ASN A 24 -37.26 -12.46 1.26
N GLN A 25 -37.30 -12.79 2.55
CA GLN A 25 -38.17 -13.85 3.10
C GLN A 25 -39.64 -13.77 2.68
N LYS A 26 -40.15 -12.57 2.41
CA LYS A 26 -41.54 -12.35 1.95
C LYS A 26 -41.82 -12.99 0.59
N LEU A 27 -40.83 -13.04 -0.31
CA LEU A 27 -40.96 -13.64 -1.64
C LEU A 27 -40.91 -15.17 -1.60
N PHE A 28 -40.40 -15.75 -0.51
CA PHE A 28 -40.19 -17.19 -0.37
C PHE A 28 -41.15 -17.86 0.62
N LYS A 29 -42.19 -17.16 1.09
CA LYS A 29 -43.17 -17.69 2.06
C LYS A 29 -43.84 -18.98 1.58
N GLU A 30 -44.08 -19.11 0.29
CA GLU A 30 -44.71 -20.29 -0.31
C GLU A 30 -43.79 -21.53 -0.35
N PHE A 31 -42.48 -21.32 -0.20
CA PHE A 31 -41.50 -22.40 -0.09
C PHE A 31 -41.22 -22.81 1.38
N ALA A 32 -41.75 -22.05 2.35
CA ALA A 32 -41.59 -22.38 3.76
C ALA A 32 -42.54 -23.52 4.15
N GLN A 33 -41.96 -24.67 4.52
CA GLN A 33 -42.73 -25.82 5.01
C GLN A 33 -42.70 -25.88 6.55
N PRO A 34 -43.82 -26.26 7.22
CA PRO A 34 -43.84 -26.44 8.67
C PRO A 34 -42.78 -27.46 9.10
N GLY A 35 -41.89 -27.08 10.03
CA GLY A 35 -40.87 -27.98 10.60
C GLY A 35 -39.53 -28.08 9.84
N ARG A 36 -39.33 -27.33 8.74
CA ARG A 36 -38.01 -27.20 8.08
C ARG A 36 -37.33 -25.90 8.44
N THR A 37 -36.00 -25.89 8.50
CA THR A 37 -35.25 -24.64 8.65
C THR A 37 -35.28 -23.83 7.36
N LEU A 38 -35.02 -22.53 7.48
CA LEU A 38 -34.92 -21.61 6.35
C LEU A 38 -33.83 -22.07 5.35
N GLU A 39 -32.72 -22.59 5.85
CA GLU A 39 -31.63 -23.13 5.05
C GLU A 39 -32.03 -24.41 4.31
N GLN A 40 -32.85 -25.27 4.93
CA GLN A 40 -33.34 -26.51 4.29
C GLN A 40 -34.35 -26.22 3.17
N SER A 41 -35.23 -25.22 3.35
CA SER A 41 -36.14 -24.80 2.29
C SER A 41 -35.40 -24.10 1.15
N PHE A 42 -34.37 -23.31 1.48
CA PHE A 42 -33.47 -22.71 0.51
C PHE A 42 -32.72 -23.76 -0.32
N GLU A 43 -32.10 -24.76 0.28
CA GLU A 43 -31.33 -25.79 -0.45
C GLU A 43 -32.23 -26.60 -1.41
N ALA A 44 -33.45 -26.92 -0.98
CA ALA A 44 -34.42 -27.62 -1.81
C ALA A 44 -34.87 -26.79 -3.03
N PHE A 45 -34.98 -25.47 -2.87
CA PHE A 45 -35.23 -24.53 -3.95
C PHE A 45 -33.99 -24.44 -4.86
N ASN A 46 -32.84 -24.07 -4.30
CA ASN A 46 -31.59 -23.81 -5.00
C ASN A 46 -31.17 -24.95 -5.95
N ARG A 47 -31.29 -26.21 -5.53
CA ARG A 47 -30.93 -27.38 -6.36
C ARG A 47 -31.79 -27.58 -7.60
N ASN A 48 -33.06 -27.18 -7.54
CA ASN A 48 -34.06 -27.57 -8.54
C ASN A 48 -34.57 -26.40 -9.37
N SER A 49 -34.32 -25.16 -8.94
CA SER A 49 -34.94 -23.98 -9.55
C SER A 49 -34.00 -23.16 -10.41
N ILE A 50 -32.73 -22.94 -10.05
CA ILE A 50 -31.86 -21.95 -10.72
C ILE A 50 -30.81 -22.63 -11.61
N ASN A 51 -30.83 -22.31 -12.90
CA ASN A 51 -29.85 -22.79 -13.89
C ASN A 51 -29.08 -21.60 -14.50
N LEU A 52 -27.75 -21.65 -14.42
CA LEU A 52 -26.86 -20.72 -15.12
C LEU A 52 -26.38 -21.35 -16.42
N ILE A 53 -26.52 -20.64 -17.54
CA ILE A 53 -26.05 -21.07 -18.85
C ILE A 53 -24.97 -20.09 -19.32
N LEU A 54 -23.76 -20.61 -19.48
CA LEU A 54 -22.60 -19.90 -20.02
C LEU A 54 -22.49 -20.20 -21.54
N PRO A 55 -22.11 -19.22 -22.39
CA PRO A 55 -21.88 -19.45 -23.79
C PRO A 55 -20.72 -20.44 -24.00
N ASP A 56 -20.89 -21.32 -24.97
CA ASP A 56 -19.96 -22.40 -25.27
C ASP A 56 -18.64 -21.83 -25.82
N SER A 57 -17.52 -22.04 -25.11
CA SER A 57 -16.22 -21.42 -25.41
C SER A 57 -15.60 -21.87 -26.74
N LYS A 58 -16.21 -22.86 -27.41
CA LYS A 58 -15.77 -23.43 -28.69
C LYS A 58 -16.48 -22.86 -29.92
N LYS A 59 -17.47 -21.97 -29.77
CA LYS A 59 -18.16 -21.35 -30.91
C LYS A 59 -17.56 -19.98 -31.24
N THR A 60 -16.77 -19.95 -32.31
CA THR A 60 -15.95 -18.83 -32.81
C THR A 60 -16.74 -17.56 -33.18
N ASP A 61 -18.08 -17.63 -33.26
CA ASP A 61 -18.97 -16.51 -33.65
C ASP A 61 -19.70 -15.81 -32.48
N SER A 62 -19.30 -16.05 -31.23
CA SER A 62 -19.94 -15.42 -30.06
C SER A 62 -19.44 -13.99 -29.88
N LEU A 63 -20.05 -13.03 -30.60
CA LEU A 63 -19.66 -11.61 -30.62
C LEU A 63 -19.86 -10.87 -29.28
N SER A 64 -20.53 -11.48 -28.29
CA SER A 64 -20.69 -10.93 -26.93
C SER A 64 -20.60 -12.02 -25.85
N THR A 65 -19.88 -11.73 -24.76
CA THR A 65 -19.91 -12.56 -23.55
C THR A 65 -21.18 -12.21 -22.78
N TYR A 66 -22.10 -13.16 -22.63
CA TYR A 66 -23.32 -13.01 -21.83
C TYR A 66 -23.42 -14.14 -20.82
N ILE A 67 -24.28 -13.97 -19.82
CA ILE A 67 -24.62 -15.00 -18.85
C ILE A 67 -26.15 -15.07 -18.83
N LYS A 68 -26.70 -16.26 -19.10
CA LYS A 68 -28.14 -16.48 -19.06
C LYS A 68 -28.51 -17.17 -17.75
N LEU A 69 -29.47 -16.61 -17.04
CA LEU A 69 -29.99 -17.18 -15.82
C LEU A 69 -31.45 -17.57 -16.04
N GLU A 70 -31.77 -18.84 -15.80
CA GLU A 70 -33.12 -19.37 -15.92
C GLU A 70 -33.58 -19.87 -14.55
N MET A 71 -34.89 -19.71 -14.27
CA MET A 71 -35.47 -20.18 -13.02
C MET A 71 -36.81 -20.90 -13.23
N SER A 72 -36.95 -22.08 -12.62
CA SER A 72 -38.20 -22.86 -12.57
C SER A 72 -38.89 -22.68 -11.22
N TYR A 73 -40.19 -22.40 -11.22
CA TYR A 73 -40.96 -22.13 -10.00
C TYR A 73 -42.40 -22.68 -10.08
N PRO A 74 -43.04 -23.04 -8.94
CA PRO A 74 -44.41 -23.53 -8.90
C PRO A 74 -45.43 -22.39 -9.07
N GLN A 75 -46.66 -22.75 -9.43
CA GLN A 75 -47.76 -21.80 -9.55
C GLN A 75 -48.08 -21.14 -8.19
N GLY A 76 -48.16 -19.81 -8.15
CA GLY A 76 -48.34 -19.00 -6.92
C GLY A 76 -47.12 -18.10 -6.63
N VAL A 77 -45.93 -18.57 -7.02
CA VAL A 77 -44.67 -17.87 -6.75
C VAL A 77 -44.41 -16.80 -7.81
N ASP A 78 -44.04 -15.60 -7.37
CA ASP A 78 -43.55 -14.53 -8.24
C ASP A 78 -42.09 -14.77 -8.64
N GLY A 79 -41.89 -15.73 -9.55
CA GLY A 79 -40.57 -16.12 -10.01
C GLY A 79 -39.84 -15.01 -10.77
N VAL A 80 -40.55 -14.14 -11.47
CA VAL A 80 -39.96 -13.03 -12.23
C VAL A 80 -39.32 -12.01 -11.28
N LYS A 81 -40.02 -11.65 -10.21
CA LYS A 81 -39.50 -10.73 -9.20
C LYS A 81 -38.33 -11.31 -8.42
N ILE A 82 -38.36 -12.61 -8.12
CA ILE A 82 -37.24 -13.32 -7.50
C ILE A 82 -36.01 -13.28 -8.42
N LEU A 83 -36.18 -13.60 -9.71
CA LEU A 83 -35.07 -13.68 -10.66
C LEU A 83 -34.44 -12.31 -10.94
N ASN A 84 -35.26 -11.30 -11.24
CA ASN A 84 -34.77 -9.93 -11.45
C ASN A 84 -34.14 -9.34 -10.17
N GLY A 85 -34.78 -9.54 -9.02
CA GLY A 85 -34.27 -9.07 -7.73
C GLY A 85 -32.96 -9.76 -7.33
N PHE A 86 -32.78 -11.03 -7.68
CA PHE A 86 -31.54 -11.75 -7.41
C PHE A 86 -30.38 -11.23 -8.25
N ILE A 87 -30.62 -10.90 -9.52
CA ILE A 87 -29.61 -10.27 -10.40
C ILE A 87 -29.18 -8.91 -9.84
N GLU A 88 -30.14 -8.06 -9.44
CA GLU A 88 -29.85 -6.77 -8.81
C GLU A 88 -29.07 -6.92 -7.51
N TYR A 89 -29.44 -7.90 -6.68
CA TYR A 89 -28.72 -8.21 -5.44
C TYR A 89 -27.29 -8.65 -5.70
N ALA A 90 -27.05 -9.55 -6.67
CA ALA A 90 -25.71 -10.01 -7.03
C ALA A 90 -24.83 -8.86 -7.53
N ILE A 91 -25.37 -7.97 -8.36
CA ILE A 91 -24.67 -6.75 -8.81
C ILE A 91 -24.35 -5.84 -7.62
N ALA A 92 -25.29 -5.63 -6.69
CA ALA A 92 -25.07 -4.80 -5.51
C ALA A 92 -24.06 -5.42 -4.52
N PHE A 93 -24.09 -6.73 -4.36
CA PHE A 93 -23.15 -7.50 -3.54
C PHE A 93 -21.72 -7.34 -4.06
N GLU A 94 -21.50 -7.65 -5.35
CA GLU A 94 -20.19 -7.52 -5.98
C GLU A 94 -19.67 -6.08 -5.94
N ARG A 95 -20.56 -5.09 -6.12
CA ARG A 95 -20.20 -3.67 -6.00
C ARG A 95 -19.68 -3.34 -4.60
N ASN A 96 -20.29 -3.88 -3.55
CA ASN A 96 -19.86 -3.64 -2.17
C ASN A 96 -18.50 -4.29 -1.89
N GLU A 97 -18.28 -5.52 -2.36
CA GLU A 97 -16.99 -6.22 -2.23
C GLU A 97 -15.87 -5.43 -2.93
N ILE A 98 -16.09 -5.02 -4.18
CA ILE A 98 -15.13 -4.18 -4.93
C ILE A 98 -14.84 -2.87 -4.19
N SER A 99 -15.85 -2.25 -3.58
CA SER A 99 -15.69 -1.01 -2.81
C SER A 99 -14.80 -1.23 -1.58
N ALA A 100 -14.99 -2.35 -0.88
CA ALA A 100 -14.17 -2.73 0.27
C ALA A 100 -12.72 -2.99 -0.14
N ASP A 101 -12.52 -3.75 -1.23
CA ASP A 101 -11.19 -4.04 -1.79
C ASP A 101 -10.44 -2.76 -2.18
N ILE A 102 -11.10 -1.84 -2.89
CA ILE A 102 -10.53 -0.54 -3.24
C ILE A 102 -10.13 0.23 -1.98
N GLY A 103 -10.95 0.19 -0.93
CA GLY A 103 -10.63 0.79 0.36
C GLY A 103 -9.34 0.24 0.96
N VAL A 104 -9.14 -1.08 0.92
CA VAL A 104 -7.90 -1.74 1.37
C VAL A 104 -6.71 -1.28 0.52
N ILE A 105 -6.84 -1.26 -0.80
CA ILE A 105 -5.77 -0.84 -1.72
C ILE A 105 -5.38 0.62 -1.48
N LEU A 106 -6.37 1.52 -1.34
CA LEU A 106 -6.13 2.93 -1.05
C LEU A 106 -5.43 3.12 0.30
N ASN A 107 -5.86 2.41 1.34
CA ASN A 107 -5.23 2.45 2.65
C ASN A 107 -3.78 1.94 2.61
N ASN A 108 -3.54 0.83 1.92
CA ASN A 108 -2.18 0.29 1.73
C ASN A 108 -1.29 1.28 0.98
N ARG A 109 -1.80 1.90 -0.09
CA ARG A 109 -1.06 2.91 -0.86
C ARG A 109 -0.79 4.17 -0.04
N LEU A 110 -1.76 4.65 0.73
CA LEU A 110 -1.56 5.75 1.66
C LEU A 110 -0.52 5.41 2.74
N GLY A 111 -0.52 4.18 3.24
CA GLY A 111 0.49 3.67 4.15
C GLY A 111 1.88 3.69 3.53
N GLU A 112 2.03 3.18 2.30
CA GLU A 112 3.28 3.20 1.53
C GLU A 112 3.81 4.64 1.35
N LEU A 113 2.95 5.57 0.92
CA LEU A 113 3.34 6.97 0.69
C LEU A 113 3.73 7.69 1.99
N LYS A 114 3.00 7.46 3.07
CA LYS A 114 3.37 7.98 4.40
C LYS A 114 4.71 7.41 4.87
N GLY A 115 4.93 6.11 4.70
CA GLY A 115 6.22 5.48 5.03
C GLY A 115 7.39 6.11 4.28
N LYS A 116 7.22 6.40 2.98
CA LYS A 116 8.23 7.13 2.19
C LYS A 116 8.48 8.55 2.71
N LEU A 117 7.42 9.26 3.12
CA LEU A 117 7.55 10.58 3.73
C LEU A 117 8.31 10.53 5.07
N GLU A 118 8.00 9.56 5.94
CA GLU A 118 8.74 9.38 7.19
C GLU A 118 10.21 9.01 6.94
N THR A 119 10.48 8.20 5.93
CA THR A 119 11.87 7.87 5.54
C THR A 119 12.61 9.13 5.09
N ALA A 120 11.97 10.00 4.31
CA ALA A 120 12.55 11.28 3.90
C ALA A 120 12.81 12.21 5.10
N ARG A 121 11.89 12.26 6.08
CA ARG A 121 12.08 13.00 7.33
C ARG A 121 13.27 12.49 8.13
N ALA A 122 13.36 11.18 8.32
CA ALA A 122 14.48 10.56 9.02
C ALA A 122 15.81 10.87 8.31
N ALA A 123 15.85 10.76 6.99
CA ALA A 123 17.04 11.10 6.20
C ALA A 123 17.43 12.57 6.36
N TYR A 124 16.46 13.50 6.31
CA TYR A 124 16.72 14.92 6.55
C TYR A 124 17.29 15.18 7.95
N ASN A 125 16.73 14.55 8.99
CA ASN A 125 17.23 14.73 10.36
C ASN A 125 18.67 14.25 10.50
N VAL A 126 18.99 13.07 9.96
CA VAL A 126 20.37 12.54 9.95
C VAL A 126 21.31 13.48 9.19
N GLN A 127 20.89 14.01 8.03
CA GLN A 127 21.70 14.97 7.27
C GLN A 127 21.89 16.29 8.03
N LYS A 128 20.85 16.79 8.71
CA LYS A 128 20.91 17.99 9.55
C LYS A 128 21.89 17.81 10.70
N GLU A 129 21.79 16.71 11.43
CA GLU A 129 22.71 16.37 12.54
C GLU A 129 24.16 16.24 12.05
N ALA A 130 24.37 15.51 10.95
CA ALA A 130 25.70 15.40 10.34
C ALA A 130 26.24 16.77 9.90
N LYS A 131 25.39 17.64 9.37
CA LYS A 131 25.78 18.99 8.97
C LYS A 131 26.16 19.84 10.18
N ILE A 132 25.39 19.80 11.26
CA ILE A 132 25.69 20.49 12.52
C ILE A 132 27.05 20.01 13.06
N ALA A 133 27.24 18.69 13.18
CA ALA A 133 28.50 18.12 13.65
C ALA A 133 29.68 18.57 12.80
N SER A 134 29.55 18.59 11.47
CA SER A 134 30.61 19.06 10.57
C SER A 134 30.95 20.56 10.74
N LEU A 135 29.94 21.39 11.00
CA LEU A 135 30.12 22.83 11.24
C LEU A 135 30.81 23.06 12.58
N GLU A 136 30.37 22.38 13.62
CA GLU A 136 30.98 22.46 14.96
C GLU A 136 32.42 21.94 14.96
N GLU A 137 32.70 20.84 14.26
CA GLU A 137 34.06 20.32 14.08
C GLU A 137 34.95 21.35 13.37
N ALA A 138 34.47 21.93 12.26
CA ALA A 138 35.19 22.99 11.55
C ALA A 138 35.47 24.21 12.44
N ASP A 139 34.50 24.63 13.26
CA ASP A 139 34.65 25.75 14.20
C ASP A 139 35.65 25.44 15.32
N THR A 140 35.63 24.22 15.86
CA THR A 140 36.61 23.79 16.88
C THR A 140 38.03 23.79 16.32
N LEU A 141 38.21 23.24 15.12
CA LEU A 141 39.50 23.22 14.44
C LEU A 141 39.99 24.65 14.13
N ARG A 142 39.11 25.50 13.59
CA ARG A 142 39.48 26.88 13.25
C ARG A 142 39.85 27.69 14.50
N ARG A 143 39.11 27.53 15.60
CA ARG A 143 39.46 28.17 16.89
C ARG A 143 40.80 27.68 17.42
N ALA A 144 41.13 26.39 17.29
CA ALA A 144 42.43 25.87 17.68
C ALA A 144 43.56 26.49 16.85
N GLN A 145 43.42 26.50 15.52
CA GLN A 145 44.39 27.11 14.60
C GLN A 145 44.65 28.59 14.91
N LEU A 146 43.58 29.38 15.12
CA LEU A 146 43.69 30.80 15.44
C LEU A 146 44.36 31.04 16.80
N ARG A 147 44.12 30.18 17.79
CA ARG A 147 44.80 30.26 19.09
C ARG A 147 46.28 29.92 18.99
N ASP A 148 46.64 28.94 18.17
CA ASP A 148 48.03 28.58 17.90
C ASP A 148 48.77 29.70 17.15
N GLU A 149 48.13 30.29 16.14
CA GLU A 149 48.65 31.45 15.40
C GLU A 149 48.87 32.64 16.36
N LEU A 150 47.89 32.95 17.21
CA LEU A 150 47.98 34.02 18.19
C LEU A 150 49.12 33.78 19.20
N LYS A 151 49.31 32.54 19.65
CA LYS A 151 50.43 32.17 20.54
C LYS A 151 51.77 32.35 19.82
N ALA A 152 51.88 31.96 18.56
CA ALA A 152 53.07 32.13 17.75
C ALA A 152 53.40 33.61 17.52
N LEU A 153 52.43 34.43 17.15
CA LEU A 153 52.59 35.88 16.95
C LEU A 153 53.05 36.59 18.23
N ARG A 154 52.43 36.27 19.38
CA ARG A 154 52.86 36.83 20.67
C ARG A 154 54.30 36.43 21.03
N ALA A 155 54.70 35.20 20.72
CA ALA A 155 56.07 34.75 20.92
C ALA A 155 57.05 35.50 20.00
N GLN A 156 56.69 35.70 18.73
CA GLN A 156 57.47 36.47 17.76
C GLN A 156 57.64 37.93 18.20
N LEU A 157 56.57 38.61 18.62
CA LEU A 157 56.62 39.99 19.10
C LEU A 157 57.50 40.11 20.35
N LYS A 158 57.42 39.13 21.26
CA LYS A 158 58.30 39.08 22.43
C LYS A 158 59.78 38.99 22.04
N ILE A 159 60.11 38.17 21.05
CA ILE A 159 61.47 38.03 20.50
C ILE A 159 61.93 39.37 19.88
N GLN A 160 61.10 39.98 19.04
CA GLN A 160 61.41 41.28 18.45
C GLN A 160 61.66 42.36 19.50
N ARG A 161 60.87 42.37 20.58
CA ARG A 161 61.09 43.26 21.72
C ARG A 161 62.42 42.99 22.43
N THR A 162 62.77 41.72 22.66
CA THR A 162 64.06 41.38 23.30
C THR A 162 65.25 41.75 22.43
N ASP A 163 65.15 41.57 21.12
CA ASP A 163 66.20 41.95 20.17
C ASP A 163 66.36 43.47 20.13
N ARG A 164 65.24 44.22 20.12
CA ARG A 164 65.27 45.68 20.20
C ARG A 164 65.90 46.18 21.49
N LEU A 165 65.61 45.54 22.62
CA LEU A 165 66.25 45.86 23.91
C LEU A 165 67.77 45.61 23.87
N ALA A 166 68.22 44.52 23.23
CA ALA A 166 69.64 44.24 23.06
C ALA A 166 70.34 45.31 22.19
N GLN A 167 69.74 45.69 21.06
CA GLN A 167 70.24 46.77 20.19
C GLN A 167 70.31 48.12 20.92
N LEU A 168 69.30 48.44 21.73
CA LEU A 168 69.29 49.66 22.55
C LEU A 168 70.40 49.63 23.61
N ASN A 169 70.64 48.49 24.26
CA ASN A 169 71.72 48.35 25.24
C ASN A 169 73.12 48.57 24.63
N GLU A 170 73.38 47.99 23.45
CA GLU A 170 74.62 48.21 22.72
C GLU A 170 74.79 49.68 22.33
N SER A 171 73.73 50.28 21.77
CA SER A 171 73.73 51.68 21.35
C SER A 171 73.92 52.65 22.52
N ILE A 172 73.32 52.38 23.68
CA ILE A 172 73.55 53.15 24.91
C ILE A 172 75.01 53.03 25.37
N GLY A 173 75.60 51.84 25.27
CA GLY A 173 77.02 51.61 25.58
C GLY A 173 77.95 52.46 24.72
N ILE A 174 77.71 52.47 23.40
CA ILE A 174 78.47 53.28 22.43
C ILE A 174 78.23 54.78 22.66
N ALA A 175 76.98 55.20 22.87
CA ALA A 175 76.66 56.61 23.13
C ALA A 175 77.33 57.12 24.42
N ARG A 176 77.39 56.30 25.47
CA ARG A 176 78.12 56.62 26.71
C ARG A 176 79.62 56.73 26.50
N SER A 177 80.23 55.82 25.74
CA SER A 177 81.68 55.88 25.46
C SER A 177 82.07 57.06 24.59
N LEU A 178 81.17 57.50 23.69
CA LEU A 178 81.35 58.68 22.84
C LEU A 178 80.89 60.00 23.50
N GLY A 179 80.35 59.96 24.73
CA GLY A 179 79.89 61.16 25.44
C GLY A 179 78.61 61.81 24.90
N ILE A 180 77.84 61.11 24.05
CA ILE A 180 76.63 61.63 23.40
C ILE A 180 75.43 61.53 24.34
N ARG A 181 75.11 62.60 25.07
CA ARG A 181 73.95 62.61 26.00
C ARG A 181 72.62 62.89 25.31
N LYS A 182 72.59 63.91 24.44
CA LYS A 182 71.39 64.38 23.73
C LYS A 182 71.45 64.00 22.24
N PRO A 183 70.29 63.97 21.55
CA PRO A 183 70.26 63.72 20.11
C PRO A 183 71.22 64.64 19.36
N THR A 184 72.13 64.03 18.61
CA THR A 184 73.25 64.70 17.94
C THR A 184 73.35 64.15 16.52
N THR A 185 73.59 64.99 15.52
CA THR A 185 73.88 64.56 14.15
C THR A 185 75.38 64.34 13.94
N PRO A 186 75.81 63.48 13.00
CA PRO A 186 77.24 63.25 12.72
C PRO A 186 78.06 64.54 12.55
N SER A 187 77.47 65.57 11.92
CA SER A 187 78.10 66.88 11.73
C SER A 187 78.30 67.62 13.06
N SER A 188 77.30 67.60 13.95
CA SER A 188 77.38 68.26 15.25
C SER A 188 78.30 67.56 16.25
N LEU A 189 78.53 66.25 16.10
CA LEU A 189 79.48 65.51 16.93
C LEU A 189 80.93 65.88 16.61
N GLY A 190 81.26 66.09 15.33
CA GLY A 190 82.59 66.54 14.90
C GLY A 190 82.92 67.99 15.27
N GLU A 191 81.91 68.82 15.52
CA GLU A 191 82.07 70.22 15.95
C GLU A 191 82.12 70.39 17.49
N ALA A 192 81.76 69.37 18.27
CA ALA A 192 81.70 69.43 19.75
C ALA A 192 83.06 69.73 20.42
N ASP A 193 84.18 69.45 19.75
CA ASP A 193 85.54 69.74 20.23
C ASP A 193 86.04 71.17 19.90
N ARG A 194 85.22 72.01 19.24
CA ARG A 194 85.59 73.42 18.90
C ARG A 194 84.65 74.43 19.57
N PRO A 195 85.02 75.00 20.74
CA PRO A 195 84.22 76.01 21.40
C PRO A 195 84.26 77.33 20.58
N GLY A 196 83.14 77.69 19.93
CA GLY A 196 82.98 79.01 19.31
C GLY A 196 82.36 79.08 17.90
N SER A 197 82.00 77.95 17.26
CA SER A 197 81.39 77.99 15.92
C SER A 197 79.89 78.31 15.99
N SER A 198 79.46 79.38 15.32
CA SER A 198 78.04 79.74 15.20
C SER A 198 77.28 78.62 14.50
N SER A 199 76.10 78.24 15.03
CA SER A 199 75.18 77.28 14.43
C SER A 199 74.82 77.67 13.00
N VAL A 200 75.52 77.10 12.01
CA VAL A 200 75.15 77.22 10.60
C VAL A 200 74.17 76.08 10.31
N MET A 201 72.90 76.41 10.08
CA MET A 201 71.86 75.45 9.75
C MET A 201 72.16 74.80 8.40
N ARG A 202 72.70 73.57 8.42
CA ARG A 202 72.95 72.77 7.22
C ARG A 202 71.82 71.77 7.02
N THR A 203 71.23 71.77 5.83
CA THR A 203 70.29 70.73 5.40
C THR A 203 71.09 69.49 5.02
N GLU A 204 71.20 68.54 5.94
CA GLU A 204 71.83 67.26 5.68
C GLU A 204 70.93 66.43 4.75
N ILE A 205 71.44 66.07 3.57
CA ILE A 205 70.80 65.11 2.66
C ILE A 205 71.38 63.75 3.01
N ASN A 206 70.79 63.10 4.03
CA ASN A 206 71.24 61.78 4.45
C ASN A 206 70.32 60.68 3.90
N ASN A 207 70.86 59.84 3.02
CA ASN A 207 70.19 58.66 2.45
C ASN A 207 70.63 57.35 3.13
N GLN A 208 71.38 57.43 4.23
CA GLN A 208 71.87 56.27 5.00
C GLN A 208 71.21 56.22 6.38
N GLN A 209 70.90 55.01 6.86
CA GLN A 209 70.32 54.81 8.19
C GLN A 209 71.28 55.35 9.26
N VAL A 210 70.85 56.40 9.97
CA VAL A 210 71.62 56.98 11.07
C VAL A 210 71.71 55.95 12.20
N PRO A 211 72.91 55.56 12.65
CA PRO A 211 73.06 54.63 13.76
C PRO A 211 72.35 55.12 15.04
N LEU A 212 71.76 54.20 15.79
CA LEU A 212 70.93 54.52 16.96
C LEU A 212 71.64 55.31 18.06
N TYR A 213 72.96 55.14 18.24
CA TYR A 213 73.74 55.81 19.28
C TYR A 213 73.76 57.34 19.14
N PHE A 214 73.49 57.89 17.95
CA PHE A 214 73.39 59.33 17.72
C PHE A 214 72.15 59.96 18.37
N MET A 215 71.14 59.16 18.72
CA MET A 215 69.95 59.63 19.44
C MET A 215 70.27 60.04 20.90
N GLY A 216 71.43 59.64 21.42
CA GLY A 216 71.92 59.99 22.74
C GLY A 216 71.38 59.11 23.86
N VAL A 217 72.12 59.09 24.98
CA VAL A 217 71.83 58.21 26.13
C VAL A 217 70.43 58.46 26.70
N ASP A 218 70.03 59.71 26.89
CA ASP A 218 68.78 60.04 27.60
C ASP A 218 67.54 59.53 26.85
N ALA A 219 67.53 59.67 25.52
CA ALA A 219 66.42 59.24 24.67
C ALA A 219 66.36 57.71 24.55
N LEU A 220 67.52 57.05 24.36
CA LEU A 220 67.60 55.59 24.27
C LEU A 220 67.24 54.92 25.60
N GLU A 221 67.62 55.51 26.74
CA GLU A 221 67.23 55.01 28.06
C GLU A 221 65.74 55.14 28.31
N ALA A 222 65.11 56.23 27.85
CA ALA A 222 63.67 56.41 27.90
C ALA A 222 62.93 55.36 27.05
N GLU A 223 63.36 55.12 25.80
CA GLU A 223 62.78 54.07 24.94
C GLU A 223 62.94 52.69 25.56
N ARG A 224 64.13 52.38 26.09
CA ARG A 224 64.40 51.10 26.76
C ARG A 224 63.50 50.92 28.00
N ALA A 225 63.37 51.95 28.83
CA ALA A 225 62.52 51.91 30.01
C ALA A 225 61.05 51.67 29.63
N ALA A 226 60.57 52.33 28.57
CA ALA A 226 59.22 52.12 28.05
C ALA A 226 59.01 50.68 27.54
N LEU A 227 59.98 50.10 26.83
CA LEU A 227 59.92 48.71 26.36
C LEU A 227 60.00 47.69 27.51
N GLN A 228 60.77 47.96 28.55
CA GLN A 228 60.88 47.08 29.73
C GLN A 228 59.60 47.08 30.58
N GLN A 229 58.94 48.23 30.73
CA GLN A 229 57.69 48.36 31.49
C GLN A 229 56.46 47.80 30.75
N ARG A 230 56.58 47.54 29.44
CA ARG A 230 55.48 47.09 28.60
C ARG A 230 55.04 45.66 28.96
N LYS A 231 53.73 45.48 29.20
CA LYS A 231 53.12 44.19 29.58
C LYS A 231 52.69 43.30 28.40
N SER A 232 52.26 43.91 27.29
CA SER A 232 51.81 43.20 26.08
C SER A 232 52.23 44.00 24.84
N ASP A 233 52.59 43.27 23.80
CA ASP A 233 52.95 43.80 22.48
C ASP A 233 51.79 43.69 21.48
N ASP A 234 50.59 43.26 21.92
CA ASP A 234 49.47 42.94 21.04
C ASP A 234 48.98 44.13 20.20
N PHE A 235 49.25 45.35 20.63
CA PHE A 235 48.87 46.58 19.92
C PHE A 235 49.78 46.90 18.72
N THR A 236 50.94 46.27 18.60
CA THR A 236 51.89 46.55 17.51
C THR A 236 51.54 45.82 16.21
N ASP A 237 50.73 44.76 16.30
CA ASP A 237 50.33 43.95 15.15
C ASP A 237 48.81 43.93 14.97
N GLY A 238 48.33 44.49 13.86
CA GLY A 238 46.92 44.50 13.50
C GLY A 238 46.32 43.09 13.32
N ARG A 239 47.14 42.07 13.03
CA ARG A 239 46.71 40.68 12.89
C ARG A 239 46.13 40.13 14.19
N ILE A 240 46.66 40.51 15.35
CA ILE A 240 46.15 40.05 16.65
C ILE A 240 44.70 40.51 16.87
N ALA A 241 44.40 41.77 16.52
CA ALA A 241 43.03 42.30 16.58
C ALA A 241 42.09 41.59 15.60
N GLN A 242 42.57 41.24 14.40
CA GLN A 242 41.80 40.46 13.42
C GLN A 242 41.50 39.05 13.93
N ILE A 243 42.50 38.35 14.50
CA ILE A 243 42.31 37.02 15.09
C ILE A 243 41.30 37.07 16.25
N ALA A 244 41.38 38.09 17.12
CA ALA A 244 40.42 38.26 18.20
C ALA A 244 38.98 38.45 17.68
N LYS A 245 38.82 39.22 16.60
CA LYS A 245 37.53 39.37 15.91
C LYS A 245 37.05 38.03 15.32
N GLU A 246 37.92 37.29 14.63
CA GLU A 246 37.58 35.98 14.06
C GLU A 246 37.15 34.98 15.16
N LEU A 247 37.86 34.93 16.28
CA LEU A 247 37.51 34.08 17.42
C LEU A 247 36.15 34.43 18.02
N LEU A 248 35.81 35.71 18.11
CA LEU A 248 34.50 36.17 18.59
C LEU A 248 33.37 35.76 17.63
N LEU A 249 33.60 35.86 16.32
CA LEU A 249 32.63 35.42 15.31
C LEU A 249 32.42 33.90 15.32
N LEU A 250 33.43 33.12 15.70
CA LEU A 250 33.36 31.66 15.84
C LEU A 250 32.79 31.20 17.19
N GLU A 251 32.44 32.12 18.10
CA GLU A 251 31.81 31.76 19.38
C GLU A 251 30.35 31.35 19.21
N SER A 252 29.64 31.99 18.26
CA SER A 252 28.26 31.67 17.91
C SER A 252 28.12 31.39 16.42
N ASN A 253 27.91 30.13 16.06
CA ASN A 253 27.65 29.77 14.68
C ASN A 253 26.17 29.97 14.35
N ARG A 254 25.90 31.07 13.65
CA ARG A 254 24.54 31.45 13.26
C ARG A 254 23.87 30.41 12.35
N GLU A 255 24.64 29.66 11.56
CA GLU A 255 24.10 28.57 10.73
C GLU A 255 23.59 27.42 11.60
N VAL A 256 24.34 27.03 12.63
CA VAL A 256 23.94 25.98 13.58
C VAL A 256 22.70 26.42 14.38
N GLU A 257 22.65 27.68 14.82
CA GLU A 257 21.46 28.23 15.50
C GLU A 257 20.22 28.20 14.61
N VAL A 258 20.35 28.58 13.34
CA VAL A 258 19.25 28.50 12.37
C VAL A 258 18.83 27.06 12.13
N LEU A 259 19.77 26.11 12.05
CA LEU A 259 19.43 24.69 11.88
C LEU A 259 18.69 24.12 13.10
N ASN A 260 19.07 24.53 14.31
CA ASN A 260 18.46 24.10 15.57
C ASN A 260 17.11 24.78 15.86
N SER A 261 16.88 25.99 15.35
CA SER A 261 15.66 26.77 15.62
C SER A 261 14.53 26.60 14.61
N ARG A 262 14.68 25.70 13.62
CA ARG A 262 13.63 25.43 12.63
C ARG A 262 12.44 24.70 13.28
N GLU A 263 11.31 25.38 13.42
CA GLU A 263 10.09 24.80 13.96
C GLU A 263 9.37 23.86 12.96
N ASN A 264 9.39 24.21 11.67
CA ASN A 264 8.70 23.45 10.62
C ASN A 264 9.68 22.86 9.61
N GLU A 265 10.34 21.78 10.03
CA GLU A 265 11.37 21.08 9.25
C GLU A 265 10.80 20.40 8.00
N ASP A 266 9.50 20.10 8.01
CA ASP A 266 8.77 19.55 6.89
C ASP A 266 8.81 20.43 5.64
N LEU A 267 9.03 21.75 5.78
CA LEU A 267 9.17 22.66 4.64
C LEU A 267 10.50 22.52 3.90
N PHE A 268 11.50 21.92 4.54
CA PHE A 268 12.86 21.78 4.01
C PHE A 268 13.14 20.39 3.43
N LEU A 269 12.16 19.47 3.49
CA LEU A 269 12.24 18.16 2.86
C LEU A 269 12.21 18.30 1.35
N ALA A 270 13.30 17.95 0.68
CA ALA A 270 13.37 17.98 -0.78
C ALA A 270 12.71 16.75 -1.41
N GLY A 271 11.93 16.95 -2.48
CA GLY A 271 11.39 15.85 -3.30
C GLY A 271 10.18 15.13 -2.71
N VAL A 272 9.57 15.66 -1.65
CA VAL A 272 8.37 15.09 -1.02
C VAL A 272 7.07 15.70 -1.52
N GLU A 273 7.14 16.77 -2.30
CA GLU A 273 6.01 17.46 -2.94
C GLU A 273 5.13 16.49 -3.75
N PRO A 274 5.67 15.64 -4.65
CA PRO A 274 4.84 14.67 -5.36
C PRO A 274 4.16 13.66 -4.42
N LEU A 275 4.84 13.26 -3.34
CA LEU A 275 4.26 12.35 -2.33
C LEU A 275 3.10 13.04 -1.59
N ARG A 276 3.26 14.31 -1.20
CA ARG A 276 2.23 15.11 -0.51
C ARG A 276 1.02 15.36 -1.41
N ALA A 277 1.27 15.70 -2.67
CA ALA A 277 0.22 15.89 -3.66
C ALA A 277 -0.60 14.61 -3.86
N GLU A 278 0.08 13.46 -3.99
CA GLU A 278 -0.57 12.17 -4.15
C GLU A 278 -1.35 11.75 -2.89
N ILE A 279 -0.80 11.93 -1.69
CA ILE A 279 -1.52 11.68 -0.44
C ILE A 279 -2.80 12.53 -0.37
N SER A 280 -2.70 13.81 -0.73
CA SER A 280 -3.83 14.74 -0.72
C SER A 280 -4.88 14.33 -1.76
N ARG A 281 -4.44 13.94 -2.96
CA ARG A 281 -5.31 13.43 -4.03
C ARG A 281 -6.07 12.18 -3.58
N LEU A 282 -5.37 11.20 -3.00
CA LEU A 282 -5.97 9.94 -2.56
C LEU A 282 -6.92 10.13 -1.36
N ARG A 283 -6.60 11.04 -0.43
CA ARG A 283 -7.50 11.38 0.70
C ARG A 283 -8.79 12.06 0.26
N ASN A 284 -8.71 12.89 -0.76
CA ASN A 284 -9.86 13.64 -1.29
C ASN A 284 -10.61 12.87 -2.39
N LEU A 285 -10.17 11.65 -2.72
CA LEU A 285 -10.80 10.82 -3.72
C LEU A 285 -12.12 10.26 -3.19
N ASN A 286 -13.20 11.01 -3.39
CA ASN A 286 -14.56 10.53 -3.12
C ASN A 286 -15.08 9.80 -4.36
N ILE A 287 -14.91 8.47 -4.40
CA ILE A 287 -15.41 7.68 -5.52
C ILE A 287 -16.85 7.24 -5.23
N ASP A 288 -17.80 7.69 -6.05
CA ASP A 288 -19.19 7.25 -5.93
C ASP A 288 -19.37 5.84 -6.51
N MET A 289 -19.17 4.85 -5.63
CA MET A 289 -19.33 3.43 -5.93
C MET A 289 -20.75 3.05 -6.37
N ARG A 290 -21.77 3.82 -5.99
CA ARG A 290 -23.18 3.51 -6.29
C ARG A 290 -23.51 3.67 -7.77
N SER A 291 -22.77 4.52 -8.46
CA SER A 291 -22.95 4.81 -9.89
C SER A 291 -22.23 3.83 -10.83
N ILE A 292 -21.37 2.95 -10.31
CA ILE A 292 -20.58 2.04 -11.13
C ILE A 292 -21.48 0.95 -11.73
N LYS A 293 -21.63 0.99 -13.07
CA LYS A 293 -22.33 -0.04 -13.84
C LYS A 293 -21.38 -1.23 -14.09
N LEU A 294 -21.52 -2.28 -13.28
CA LEU A 294 -20.69 -3.49 -13.39
C LEU A 294 -21.07 -4.34 -14.62
N VAL A 295 -22.37 -4.51 -14.85
CA VAL A 295 -22.94 -5.33 -15.92
C VAL A 295 -24.18 -4.61 -16.48
N ALA A 296 -24.41 -4.73 -17.78
CA ALA A 296 -25.65 -4.29 -18.42
C ALA A 296 -26.63 -5.48 -18.49
N ILE A 297 -27.88 -5.24 -18.11
CA ILE A 297 -28.95 -6.23 -18.27
C ILE A 297 -29.50 -6.07 -19.70
N ASP A 298 -29.29 -7.10 -20.52
CA ASP A 298 -29.77 -7.13 -21.91
C ASP A 298 -31.28 -7.46 -21.96
N GLN A 299 -31.71 -8.48 -21.22
CA GLN A 299 -33.11 -8.88 -21.10
C GLN A 299 -33.47 -9.19 -19.64
N SER A 300 -34.49 -8.52 -19.12
CA SER A 300 -35.09 -8.86 -17.82
C SER A 300 -35.94 -10.12 -17.91
N ALA A 301 -36.09 -10.82 -16.79
CA ALA A 301 -37.01 -11.94 -16.71
C ALA A 301 -38.45 -11.47 -17.00
N LEU A 302 -39.18 -12.27 -17.79
CA LEU A 302 -40.56 -12.05 -18.17
C LEU A 302 -41.42 -13.21 -17.71
N GLU A 303 -42.72 -12.97 -17.48
CA GLU A 303 -43.65 -14.02 -17.09
C GLU A 303 -43.81 -15.05 -18.23
N PRO A 304 -43.78 -16.36 -17.92
CA PRO A 304 -43.90 -17.40 -18.93
C PRO A 304 -45.35 -17.48 -19.46
N LEU A 305 -45.49 -17.48 -20.78
CA LEU A 305 -46.79 -17.58 -21.46
C LEU A 305 -47.47 -18.94 -21.28
N ALA A 306 -46.71 -20.01 -21.02
CA ALA A 306 -47.23 -21.36 -20.81
C ALA A 306 -46.38 -22.12 -19.78
N PRO A 307 -46.97 -23.00 -18.95
CA PRO A 307 -46.22 -23.86 -18.03
C PRO A 307 -45.27 -24.81 -18.78
N ILE A 308 -44.03 -24.93 -18.30
CA ILE A 308 -43.02 -25.80 -18.89
C ILE A 308 -43.31 -27.29 -18.58
N ALA A 309 -43.90 -27.58 -17.41
CA ALA A 309 -44.28 -28.93 -16.98
C ALA A 309 -45.51 -28.92 -16.04
N PRO A 310 -46.31 -30.01 -15.98
CA PRO A 310 -46.24 -31.18 -16.86
C PRO A 310 -47.03 -30.97 -18.17
N ARG A 311 -46.53 -31.52 -19.28
CA ARG A 311 -47.16 -31.39 -20.60
C ARG A 311 -48.45 -32.21 -20.65
N ARG A 312 -49.60 -31.54 -20.48
CA ARG A 312 -50.93 -32.19 -20.45
C ARG A 312 -51.19 -33.11 -21.65
N THR A 313 -50.70 -32.72 -22.84
CA THR A 313 -50.80 -33.53 -24.06
C THR A 313 -50.06 -34.86 -23.95
N LEU A 314 -48.85 -34.86 -23.38
CA LEU A 314 -48.04 -36.06 -23.19
C LEU A 314 -48.70 -37.01 -22.18
N ILE A 315 -49.26 -36.47 -21.10
CA ILE A 315 -49.99 -37.29 -20.11
C ILE A 315 -51.21 -37.96 -20.76
N VAL A 316 -52.00 -37.20 -21.53
CA VAL A 316 -53.19 -37.73 -22.20
C VAL A 316 -52.82 -38.80 -23.22
N LEU A 317 -51.77 -38.58 -24.03
CA LEU A 317 -51.27 -39.57 -24.98
C LEU A 317 -50.85 -40.88 -24.26
N LEU A 318 -50.10 -40.75 -23.16
CA LEU A 318 -49.61 -41.88 -22.39
C LEU A 318 -50.77 -42.64 -21.72
N ALA A 319 -51.77 -41.92 -21.20
CA ALA A 319 -52.97 -42.50 -20.62
C ALA A 319 -53.82 -43.25 -21.65
N VAL A 320 -53.96 -42.72 -22.87
CA VAL A 320 -54.65 -43.41 -23.97
C VAL A 320 -53.89 -44.65 -24.40
N MET A 321 -52.57 -44.59 -24.53
CA MET A 321 -51.75 -45.74 -24.89
C MET A 321 -51.85 -46.86 -23.83
N LEU A 322 -51.70 -46.51 -22.54
CA LEU A 322 -51.86 -47.46 -21.43
C LEU A 322 -53.29 -48.01 -21.34
N GLY A 323 -54.30 -47.17 -21.55
CA GLY A 323 -55.70 -47.58 -21.58
C GLY A 323 -56.01 -48.56 -22.72
N ALA A 324 -55.49 -48.30 -23.92
CA ALA A 324 -55.61 -49.20 -25.06
C ALA A 324 -54.89 -50.53 -24.80
N MET A 325 -53.67 -50.49 -24.23
CA MET A 325 -52.90 -51.69 -23.89
C MET A 325 -53.63 -52.56 -22.85
N LEU A 326 -54.19 -51.95 -21.80
CA LEU A 326 -55.00 -52.67 -20.80
C LEU A 326 -56.33 -53.18 -21.39
N GLY A 327 -56.96 -52.42 -22.29
CA GLY A 327 -58.17 -52.84 -23.01
C GLY A 327 -57.94 -54.09 -23.86
N VAL A 328 -56.85 -54.11 -24.64
CA VAL A 328 -56.45 -55.28 -25.44
C VAL A 328 -56.16 -56.48 -24.52
N LEU A 329 -55.43 -56.27 -23.42
CA LEU A 329 -55.14 -57.32 -22.44
C LEU A 329 -56.44 -57.93 -21.87
N ALA A 330 -57.42 -57.10 -21.50
CA ALA A 330 -58.70 -57.56 -20.98
C ALA A 330 -59.50 -58.36 -22.02
N VAL A 331 -59.47 -57.96 -23.29
CA VAL A 331 -60.11 -58.71 -24.39
C VAL A 331 -59.45 -60.07 -24.59
N LEU A 332 -58.12 -60.15 -24.57
CA LEU A 332 -57.38 -61.42 -24.71
C LEU A 332 -57.69 -62.39 -23.56
N ILE A 333 -57.71 -61.89 -22.32
CA ILE A 333 -58.11 -62.68 -21.14
C ILE A 333 -59.55 -63.18 -21.31
N ARG A 334 -60.50 -62.29 -21.67
CA ARG A 334 -61.89 -62.70 -21.89
C ARG A 334 -62.03 -63.75 -22.99
N HIS A 335 -61.28 -63.61 -24.08
CA HIS A 335 -61.31 -64.57 -25.19
C HIS A 335 -60.77 -65.95 -24.80
N SER A 336 -59.68 -66.03 -24.02
CA SER A 336 -59.13 -67.31 -23.58
C SER A 336 -60.07 -68.05 -22.61
N PHE A 337 -60.75 -67.31 -21.73
CA PHE A 337 -61.77 -67.89 -20.83
C PHE A 337 -63.05 -68.33 -21.56
N MET A 338 -63.47 -67.63 -22.63
CA MET A 338 -64.61 -68.05 -23.45
C MET A 338 -64.28 -69.17 -24.45
N GLY A 339 -63.04 -69.26 -24.95
CA GLY A 339 -62.56 -70.40 -25.74
C GLY A 339 -62.54 -71.71 -24.95
N SER A 340 -62.37 -71.63 -23.63
CA SER A 340 -62.38 -72.78 -22.71
C SER A 340 -63.78 -73.31 -22.38
N ARG A 341 -64.87 -72.64 -22.82
CA ARG A 341 -66.26 -73.11 -22.66
C ARG A 341 -66.90 -73.65 -23.94
N ALA A 342 -66.18 -73.63 -25.07
CA ALA A 342 -66.60 -74.15 -26.37
C ALA A 342 -65.85 -75.44 -26.77
N ARG A 343 -65.45 -76.26 -25.79
CA ARG A 343 -64.87 -77.61 -25.92
C ARG A 343 -65.48 -78.61 -24.93
N LEU A 344 -66.81 -78.58 -24.77
CA LEU A 344 -67.58 -79.56 -23.99
C LEU A 344 -68.96 -79.84 -24.63
N ARG A 345 -69.04 -79.87 -25.98
CA ARG A 345 -70.30 -80.13 -26.69
C ARG A 345 -70.11 -80.76 -28.08
N THR A 346 -69.19 -81.72 -28.21
CA THR A 346 -69.05 -82.60 -29.39
C THR A 346 -68.24 -83.87 -29.00
N ASP A 347 -68.77 -84.70 -28.10
CA ASP A 347 -68.32 -86.09 -27.91
C ASP A 347 -69.49 -87.06 -27.57
N ASN A 348 -70.74 -86.60 -27.66
CA ASN A 348 -71.95 -87.38 -27.28
C ASN A 348 -72.84 -87.82 -28.46
N VAL A 349 -72.31 -87.96 -29.69
CA VAL A 349 -73.16 -88.32 -30.86
C VAL A 349 -72.63 -89.50 -31.70
N HIS A 350 -71.48 -90.12 -31.40
CA HIS A 350 -70.94 -91.17 -32.28
C HIS A 350 -70.66 -92.57 -31.69
N VAL A 351 -71.22 -92.96 -30.54
CA VAL A 351 -71.21 -94.38 -30.09
C VAL A 351 -72.61 -94.97 -29.86
N ALA A 352 -73.68 -94.21 -30.15
CA ALA A 352 -75.06 -94.70 -30.09
C ALA A 352 -75.48 -95.61 -31.28
N VAL A 353 -74.54 -96.27 -31.96
CA VAL A 353 -74.84 -97.17 -33.10
C VAL A 353 -74.17 -98.56 -32.95
N GLU A 354 -73.41 -98.82 -31.89
CA GLU A 354 -72.89 -100.16 -31.63
C GLU A 354 -73.71 -100.87 -30.54
N ASN A 355 -74.82 -101.45 -31.00
CA ASN A 355 -75.35 -102.72 -30.52
C ASN A 355 -75.79 -102.74 -29.03
N SER A 356 -77.06 -102.58 -28.69
CA SER A 356 -78.19 -103.44 -29.09
C SER A 356 -77.87 -104.95 -29.13
N ALA A 357 -76.93 -105.39 -28.29
CA ALA A 357 -76.70 -106.77 -27.89
C ALA A 357 -75.82 -106.73 -26.63
N LEU A 358 -76.39 -106.67 -25.43
CA LEU A 358 -76.29 -107.72 -24.40
C LEU A 358 -77.10 -107.29 -23.15
N GLU A 359 -78.33 -106.81 -23.36
CA GLU A 359 -79.35 -106.66 -22.30
C GLU A 359 -80.29 -107.87 -22.24
N GLU A 360 -79.86 -109.01 -22.77
CA GLU A 360 -80.47 -110.32 -22.57
C GLU A 360 -79.37 -111.35 -22.31
N ILE A 361 -78.94 -111.42 -21.04
CA ILE A 361 -78.78 -112.63 -20.23
C ILE A 361 -78.91 -112.07 -18.82
N SER A 362 -80.15 -112.01 -18.33
CA SER A 362 -80.70 -113.09 -17.51
C SER A 362 -79.77 -113.34 -16.33
N VAL A 363 -80.12 -112.82 -15.15
CA VAL A 363 -80.88 -113.66 -14.22
C VAL A 363 -80.23 -115.05 -14.16
N GLU A 364 -79.08 -115.12 -13.52
CA GLU A 364 -78.66 -116.34 -12.82
C GLU A 364 -77.57 -115.99 -11.82
N LYS A 365 -77.89 -116.25 -10.55
CA LYS A 365 -76.98 -116.44 -9.41
C LYS A 365 -76.40 -115.16 -8.80
N SER A 366 -76.90 -114.62 -7.69
CA SER A 366 -77.38 -115.28 -6.46
C SER A 366 -76.57 -116.53 -6.08
N ALA A 367 -75.82 -116.41 -4.98
CA ALA A 367 -75.12 -117.48 -4.29
C ALA A 367 -73.85 -118.02 -4.97
N ALA A 368 -72.70 -117.61 -4.45
CA ALA A 368 -71.82 -118.52 -3.71
C ALA A 368 -70.72 -117.66 -3.06
N LEU A 369 -70.66 -117.61 -1.73
CA LEU A 369 -69.85 -118.54 -0.96
C LEU A 369 -68.38 -118.49 -1.41
N ILE A 370 -67.48 -117.86 -0.63
CA ILE A 370 -66.89 -118.38 0.61
C ILE A 370 -65.44 -118.79 0.35
N ARG A 371 -64.55 -118.36 1.28
CA ARG A 371 -63.23 -118.95 1.59
C ARG A 371 -62.21 -118.90 0.45
N ASN A 372 -60.92 -118.89 0.65
CA ASN A 372 -59.96 -118.92 1.75
C ASN A 372 -58.65 -118.62 0.99
N TYR A 373 -57.68 -117.87 1.50
CA TYR A 373 -56.72 -118.29 2.51
C TYR A 373 -55.83 -117.09 2.83
#